data_AF-A0ABD1SZ41-F1
#
_entry.id   AF-A0ABD1SZ41-F1
#
_cell.length_a   1.000
_cell.length_b   1.000
_cell.length_c   1.000
_cell.angle_alpha   90.00
_cell.angle_beta   90.00
_cell.angle_gamma   90.00
#
_symmetry.space_group_name_H-M   'P 1'
#
loop_
_entity.id
_entity.type
_entity.pdbx_description
1 polymer ?
#
loop_
_entity_poly.entity_id
_entity_poly.type
_entity_poly.pdbx_seq_one_letter_code
_entity_poly.pdbx_strand_id
1 'polypeptide(L)'
;MTRADVQARISLGMDSITKIATDIRRMLKLMEKRKEVGKKIENNEVENKNNIWNAIKETSSLDNQTRYKALAFIHQLGMKYAFLKMSHEEHWEWTKYNME
;
A
#
# COMPACT_ATOMS: atom_id res chain seq x y z
N MET A 1 14.06 -27.87 -50.13
CA MET A 1 13.35 -26.72 -49.54
C MET A 1 13.36 -25.60 -50.55
N THR A 2 12.18 -25.11 -50.93
CA THR A 2 12.02 -24.10 -51.99
C THR A 2 12.01 -22.68 -51.40
N ARG A 3 12.19 -21.67 -52.26
CA ARG A 3 12.06 -20.26 -51.87
C ARG A 3 10.69 -19.96 -51.23
N ALA A 4 9.63 -20.60 -51.73
CA ALA A 4 8.28 -20.46 -51.17
C ALA A 4 8.19 -21.01 -49.74
N ASP A 5 8.83 -22.16 -49.45
CA ASP A 5 8.84 -22.75 -48.11
C ASP A 5 9.54 -21.82 -47.09
N VAL A 6 10.62 -21.16 -47.52
CA VAL A 6 11.35 -20.19 -46.68
C VAL A 6 10.48 -18.97 -46.40
N GLN A 7 9.80 -18.42 -47.41
CA GLN A 7 8.90 -17.27 -47.24
C GLN A 7 7.72 -17.59 -46.31
N ALA A 8 7.09 -18.76 -46.47
CA ALA A 8 5.99 -19.17 -45.61
C ALA A 8 6.39 -19.27 -44.13
N ARG A 9 7.59 -19.81 -43.86
CA ARG A 9 8.16 -19.88 -42.50
C ARG A 9 8.45 -18.51 -41.91
N ILE A 10 8.96 -17.57 -42.72
CA ILE A 10 9.21 -16.19 -42.28
C ILE A 10 7.88 -15.50 -41.92
N SER A 11 6.86 -15.62 -42.76
CA SER A 11 5.53 -15.05 -42.48
C SER A 11 4.91 -15.62 -41.20
N LEU A 12 4.96 -16.94 -41.02
CA LEU A 12 4.47 -17.58 -39.78
C LEU A 12 5.23 -17.10 -38.53
N GLY A 13 6.54 -16.88 -38.65
CA GLY A 13 7.37 -16.31 -37.60
C GLY A 13 6.96 -14.88 -37.26
N MET A 14 6.71 -14.03 -38.27
CA MET A 14 6.25 -12.65 -38.09
C MET A 14 4.88 -12.57 -37.41
N ASP A 15 3.95 -13.46 -37.77
CA ASP A 15 2.62 -13.52 -37.14
C ASP A 15 2.73 -13.91 -35.66
N SER A 16 3.60 -14.88 -35.36
CA SER A 16 3.86 -15.32 -33.98
C SER A 16 4.47 -14.21 -33.12
N ILE A 17 5.45 -13.48 -33.66
CA ILE A 17 6.07 -12.31 -33.00
C ILE A 17 5.01 -11.23 -32.74
N THR A 18 4.13 -10.97 -33.71
CA THR A 18 3.08 -9.95 -33.59
C THR A 18 2.07 -10.30 -32.49
N LYS A 19 1.69 -11.57 -32.37
CA LYS A 19 0.83 -12.05 -31.28
C LYS A 19 1.50 -11.88 -29.92
N ILE A 20 2.75 -12.31 -29.78
CA ILE A 20 3.53 -12.17 -28.55
C ILE A 20 3.66 -10.70 -28.13
N ALA A 21 3.99 -9.80 -29.08
CA ALA A 21 4.09 -8.37 -28.80
C ALA A 21 2.76 -7.75 -28.33
N THR A 22 1.64 -8.30 -28.80
CA THR A 22 0.30 -7.85 -28.40
C THR A 22 -0.04 -8.33 -26.99
N ASP A 23 0.29 -9.58 -26.65
CA ASP A 23 0.07 -10.13 -25.32
C ASP A 23 0.94 -9.43 -24.27
N ILE A 24 2.20 -9.14 -24.57
CA ILE A 24 3.10 -8.36 -23.70
C ILE A 24 2.50 -6.97 -23.42
N ARG A 25 2.01 -6.27 -24.46
CA ARG A 25 1.35 -4.96 -24.27
C ARG A 25 0.10 -5.05 -23.40
N ARG A 26 -0.69 -6.12 -23.52
CA ARG A 26 -1.85 -6.35 -22.64
C ARG A 26 -1.43 -6.60 -21.20
N MET A 27 -0.38 -7.41 -20.98
CA MET A 27 0.16 -7.67 -19.65
C MET A 27 0.66 -6.40 -18.96
N LEU A 28 1.42 -5.55 -19.68
CA LEU A 28 1.90 -4.27 -19.15
C LEU A 28 0.74 -3.39 -18.65
N LYS A 29 -0.32 -3.24 -19.45
CA LYS A 29 -1.53 -2.48 -19.06
C LYS A 29 -2.22 -3.06 -17.82
N LEU A 30 -2.26 -4.39 -17.68
CA LEU A 30 -2.84 -5.03 -16.49
C LEU A 30 -1.98 -4.81 -15.26
N MET A 31 -0.66 -4.83 -15.39
CA MET A 31 0.27 -4.55 -14.28
C MET A 31 0.16 -3.10 -13.81
N GLU A 32 0.08 -2.13 -14.73
CA GLU A 32 -0.16 -0.73 -14.39
C GLU A 32 -1.48 -0.55 -13.61
N LYS A 33 -2.58 -1.15 -14.09
CA LYS A 33 -3.86 -1.12 -13.40
C LYS A 33 -3.78 -1.72 -12.00
N ARG A 34 -3.10 -2.86 -11.83
CA ARG A 34 -2.91 -3.48 -10.50
C ARG A 34 -2.11 -2.59 -9.56
N LYS A 35 -1.05 -1.95 -10.06
CA LYS A 35 -0.25 -1.00 -9.27
C LYS A 35 -1.09 0.19 -8.81
N GLU A 36 -1.91 0.75 -9.70
CA GLU A 36 -2.80 1.86 -9.37
C GLU A 36 -3.89 1.47 -8.36
N VAL A 37 -4.49 0.28 -8.52
CA VAL A 37 -5.45 -0.25 -7.53
C VAL A 37 -4.79 -0.49 -6.18
N GLY A 38 -3.58 -1.08 -6.16
CA GLY A 38 -2.81 -1.27 -4.93
C GLY A 38 -2.53 0.05 -4.22
N LYS A 39 -2.09 1.07 -4.96
CA LYS A 39 -1.85 2.42 -4.43
C LYS A 39 -3.13 3.07 -3.89
N LYS A 40 -4.27 2.89 -4.57
CA LYS A 40 -5.56 3.38 -4.09
C LYS A 40 -6.03 2.67 -2.83
N ILE A 41 -5.82 1.36 -2.72
CA ILE A 41 -6.12 0.61 -1.50
C ILE A 41 -5.23 1.08 -0.35
N GLU A 42 -3.93 1.22 -0.57
CA GLU A 42 -2.98 1.73 0.43
C GLU A 42 -3.36 3.14 0.89
N ASN A 43 -3.64 4.05 -0.05
CA ASN A 43 -4.07 5.41 0.26
C ASN A 43 -5.41 5.43 0.99
N ASN A 44 -6.41 4.67 0.54
CA ASN A 44 -7.70 4.58 1.22
C ASN A 44 -7.57 3.93 2.60
N GLU A 45 -6.67 2.97 2.78
CA GLU A 45 -6.36 2.43 4.09
C GLU A 45 -5.73 3.49 4.98
N VAL A 46 -4.80 4.31 4.49
CA VAL A 46 -4.17 5.39 5.25
C VAL A 46 -5.15 6.55 5.53
N GLU A 47 -6.09 6.82 4.63
CA GLU A 47 -7.03 7.94 4.69
C GLU A 47 -8.31 7.58 5.47
N ASN A 48 -8.79 6.34 5.37
CA ASN A 48 -10.03 5.86 6.00
C ASN A 48 -9.80 5.17 7.36
N LYS A 49 -8.53 4.92 7.75
CA LYS A 49 -8.18 4.64 9.15
C LYS A 49 -8.31 5.96 9.91
N ASN A 50 -9.51 6.22 10.43
CA ASN A 50 -9.77 7.26 11.43
C ASN A 50 -8.56 7.35 12.36
N ASN A 51 -7.89 8.49 12.36
CA ASN A 51 -6.64 8.66 13.07
C ASN A 51 -6.90 8.59 14.57
N ILE A 52 -6.80 7.38 15.14
CA ILE A 52 -7.13 7.10 16.52
C ILE A 52 -6.33 8.01 17.47
N TRP A 53 -5.06 8.27 17.14
CA TRP A 53 -4.25 9.20 17.92
C TRP A 53 -4.78 10.63 17.89
N ASN A 54 -5.18 11.15 16.71
CA ASN A 54 -5.82 12.46 16.66
C ASN A 54 -7.16 12.48 17.42
N ALA A 55 -7.97 11.43 17.32
CA ALA A 55 -9.23 11.35 18.09
C ALA A 55 -8.98 11.36 19.61
N ILE A 56 -7.94 10.68 20.08
CA ILE A 56 -7.49 10.74 21.49
C ILE A 56 -7.08 12.17 21.86
N LYS A 57 -6.33 12.86 20.98
CA LYS A 57 -5.89 14.25 21.22
C LYS A 57 -7.04 15.26 21.22
N GLU A 58 -8.02 15.08 20.34
CA GLU A 58 -9.22 15.92 20.21
C GLU A 58 -10.15 15.80 21.42
N THR A 59 -10.03 14.72 22.21
CA THR A 59 -10.72 14.62 23.49
C THR A 59 -10.16 15.66 24.46
N SER A 60 -10.86 16.79 24.55
CA SER A 60 -10.56 17.86 25.50
C SER A 60 -10.62 17.31 26.92
N SER A 61 -9.78 17.85 27.82
CA SER A 61 -9.58 17.44 29.24
C SER A 61 -8.64 16.28 29.55
N LEU A 62 -8.15 15.51 28.56
CA LEU A 62 -7.15 14.46 28.85
C LEU A 62 -5.72 15.01 28.86
N ASP A 63 -4.99 14.76 29.94
CA ASP A 63 -3.55 14.97 30.00
C ASP A 63 -2.79 13.93 29.14
N ASN A 64 -1.51 14.18 28.87
CA ASN A 64 -0.70 13.29 28.01
C ASN A 64 -0.55 11.88 28.60
N GLN A 65 -0.47 11.73 29.92
CA GLN A 65 -0.37 10.42 30.57
C GLN A 65 -1.63 9.59 30.32
N THR A 66 -2.80 10.22 30.47
CA THR A 66 -4.09 9.58 30.22
C THR A 66 -4.27 9.22 28.75
N ARG A 67 -3.82 10.10 27.83
CA ARG A 67 -3.80 9.82 26.38
C ARG A 67 -2.91 8.62 26.03
N TYR A 68 -1.72 8.50 26.64
CA TYR A 68 -0.82 7.37 26.43
C TYR A 68 -1.37 6.06 26.98
N LYS A 69 -2.09 6.08 28.11
CA LYS A 69 -2.83 4.90 28.63
C LYS A 69 -3.93 4.45 27.66
N ALA A 70 -4.73 5.39 27.14
CA ALA A 70 -5.75 5.09 26.15
C ALA A 70 -5.15 4.49 24.88
N LEU A 71 -4.01 5.02 24.41
CA LEU A 71 -3.28 4.50 23.27
C LEU A 71 -2.75 3.08 23.52
N ALA A 72 -2.21 2.80 24.71
CA ALA A 72 -1.73 1.47 25.09
C ALA A 72 -2.87 0.43 25.10
N PHE A 73 -4.05 0.80 25.62
CA PHE A 73 -5.24 -0.06 25.60
C PHE A 73 -5.66 -0.40 24.16
N ILE A 74 -5.73 0.60 23.28
CA ILE A 74 -6.07 0.39 21.88
C ILE A 74 -5.03 -0.50 21.17
N HIS A 75 -3.74 -0.31 21.48
CA HIS A 75 -2.70 -1.17 20.94
C HIS A 75 -2.86 -2.64 21.39
N GLN A 76 -3.22 -2.88 22.66
CA GLN A 76 -3.51 -4.22 23.18
C GLN A 76 -4.68 -4.90 22.47
N LEU A 77 -5.65 -4.12 21.95
CA LEU A 77 -6.75 -4.63 21.12
C LEU A 77 -6.31 -4.98 19.68
N GLY A 78 -5.01 -4.89 19.36
CA GLY A 78 -4.46 -5.24 18.06
C GLY A 78 -4.57 -4.12 17.00
N MET A 79 -4.98 -2.91 17.40
CA MET A 79 -5.12 -1.77 16.49
C MET A 79 -3.76 -1.10 16.23
N LYS A 80 -2.91 -1.76 15.43
CA LYS A 80 -1.56 -1.29 15.05
C LYS A 80 -1.52 0.10 14.40
N TYR A 81 -2.65 0.54 13.85
CA TYR A 81 -2.79 1.82 13.15
C TYR A 81 -2.90 3.02 14.06
N ALA A 82 -2.97 2.82 15.38
CA ALA A 82 -3.06 3.91 16.34
C ALA A 82 -1.81 4.82 16.33
N PHE A 83 -0.67 4.35 15.85
CA PHE A 83 0.60 5.10 15.82
C PHE A 83 0.87 5.82 14.49
N LEU A 84 0.07 5.61 13.45
CA LEU A 84 0.36 6.03 12.06
C LEU A 84 0.55 7.56 11.88
N LYS A 85 0.06 8.35 12.82
CA LYS A 85 0.01 9.82 12.73
C LYS A 85 0.59 10.50 13.96
N MET A 86 1.31 9.75 14.80
CA MET A 86 2.13 10.34 15.85
C MET A 86 3.34 11.03 15.21
N SER A 87 3.73 12.19 15.75
CA SER A 87 5.04 12.76 15.44
C SER A 87 6.17 11.92 16.06
N HIS A 88 7.41 12.16 15.63
CA HIS A 88 8.57 11.49 16.23
C HIS A 88 8.68 11.80 17.73
N GLU A 89 8.41 13.05 18.12
CA GLU A 89 8.42 13.49 19.52
C GLU A 89 7.30 12.82 20.33
N GLU A 90 6.08 12.77 19.82
CA GLU A 90 4.95 12.11 20.51
C GLU A 90 5.24 10.62 20.70
N HIS A 91 5.80 9.97 19.68
CA HIS A 91 6.15 8.55 19.75
C HIS A 91 7.30 8.29 20.74
N TRP A 92 8.28 9.19 20.78
CA TRP A 92 9.37 9.17 21.76
C TRP A 92 8.84 9.33 23.19
N GLU A 93 7.99 10.33 23.45
CA GLU A 93 7.39 10.55 24.76
C GLU A 93 6.55 9.36 25.23
N TRP A 94 5.74 8.78 24.35
CA TRP A 94 5.01 7.55 24.65
C TRP A 94 5.96 6.39 24.96
N THR A 95 7.02 6.21 24.17
CA THR A 95 8.01 5.16 24.43
C THR A 95 8.64 5.35 25.80
N LYS A 96 9.04 6.57 26.13
CA LYS A 96 9.59 6.93 27.44
C LYS A 96 8.60 6.60 28.56
N TYR A 97 7.33 6.97 28.40
CA TYR A 97 6.26 6.67 29.37
C TYR A 97 6.08 5.16 29.63
N ASN A 98 6.30 4.29 28.63
CA ASN A 98 6.19 2.83 28.81
C ASN A 98 7.47 2.17 29.35
N MET A 99 8.59 2.90 29.40
CA MET A 99 9.88 2.42 29.89
C MET A 99 10.15 2.84 31.34
N GLU A 100 9.32 3.72 31.88
CA GLU A 100 9.25 4.11 33.30
C GLU A 100 8.31 3.16 34.08
#